data_AF-A0A1G7H502-F1
#
_entry.id   AF-A0A1G7H502-F1
#
_cell.length_a   1.000
_cell.length_b   1.000
_cell.length_c   1.000
_cell.angle_alpha   90.00
_cell.angle_beta   90.00
_cell.angle_gamma   90.00
#
_symmetry.space_group_name_H-M   'P 1'
#
loop_
_entity.id
_entity.type
_entity.pdbx_description
1 polymer ?
#
loop_
_entity_poly.entity_id
_entity_poly.type
_entity_poly.pdbx_seq_one_letter_code
_entity_poly.pdbx_strand_id
1 'polypeptide(L)'
;MIFRLKPFFGAFLMLCAVAFTSCHDEEGWDCPYKITVTMPVYENAASNDPTILSGTLSGGEQVCVLDLTTSINRSILTNDGNGEFSGRLYGGYENDRMALFYPASAVNAYTSDTLTQTLSAMEQLGTAKDLHKYMYAWAKDTLNVTYTEQTAYSARKLGAITGVVKWMFTTDGVTPIKDIVSVVASSEIGTMYSKRVFRMSTGGFSSSTEGSVSMTNADGVTGTIYMSMFPATFVQLHFTVMTKNGDRYEAIQPEVTTYEAGKVYDTEVFTCQPIAKAKVGDYYYSDGSTSSVLNADRTCVGIVYALTNANGEIDQNLTESSSGCVVAIKDLNNSTLYRWSAKVENTSIADYTTVDGTKNTAFLPFYKGLAGVYYSTENKLEISDASNIALWSKQGCISDFAGDDHAQYFTSSTYYAAGYNSRNGGLASLNWYLPSMGELLMVYLQEKNGVISHAKQSPYINLSDQSYWSSSEYDDSHAWAFSYTSANIFACYKTSTHNVRPVLKF
;
A
#
# COMPACT_ATOMS: atom_id res chain seq x y z
N MET A 1 -55.21 60.00 -68.26
CA MET A 1 -54.32 59.60 -69.38
C MET A 1 -53.72 58.24 -69.01
N ILE A 2 -54.24 57.18 -69.63
CA ILE A 2 -53.68 55.81 -69.84
C ILE A 2 -52.89 55.17 -68.66
N PHE A 3 -53.46 54.30 -67.81
CA PHE A 3 -53.67 52.82 -67.91
C PHE A 3 -52.41 51.90 -67.90
N ARG A 4 -52.35 51.06 -66.83
CA ARG A 4 -51.96 49.61 -66.74
C ARG A 4 -50.48 49.20 -66.99
N LEU A 5 -49.90 48.17 -66.37
CA LEU A 5 -50.39 46.86 -65.89
C LEU A 5 -49.44 46.26 -64.80
N LYS A 6 -50.01 45.58 -63.78
CA LYS A 6 -49.41 44.53 -62.91
C LYS A 6 -49.20 43.21 -63.72
N PRO A 7 -48.66 42.06 -63.23
CA PRO A 7 -48.42 41.60 -61.83
C PRO A 7 -47.11 40.77 -61.61
N PHE A 8 -46.85 40.30 -60.38
CA PHE A 8 -46.35 38.94 -60.00
C PHE A 8 -46.03 38.97 -58.47
N PHE A 9 -46.92 38.45 -57.60
CA PHE A 9 -46.80 37.14 -56.89
C PHE A 9 -45.43 36.98 -56.21
N GLY A 10 -45.24 37.03 -54.88
CA GLY A 10 -45.91 36.37 -53.73
C GLY A 10 -44.76 35.66 -52.96
N ALA A 11 -44.59 35.65 -51.64
CA ALA A 11 -45.50 35.82 -50.51
C ALA A 11 -44.76 36.41 -49.28
N PHE A 12 -45.56 37.02 -48.42
CA PHE A 12 -45.28 37.46 -47.05
C PHE A 12 -45.04 36.24 -46.13
N LEU A 13 -44.06 36.29 -45.21
CA LEU A 13 -44.27 35.88 -43.82
C LEU A 13 -43.17 36.43 -42.88
N MET A 14 -43.60 37.40 -42.08
CA MET A 14 -43.26 37.76 -40.70
C MET A 14 -42.08 37.04 -39.99
N LEU A 15 -41.05 37.84 -39.71
CA LEU A 15 -40.25 37.95 -38.49
C LEU A 15 -40.43 36.83 -37.42
N CYS A 16 -39.43 35.96 -37.31
CA CYS A 16 -39.04 35.33 -36.04
C CYS A 16 -37.55 35.61 -35.82
N ALA A 17 -37.25 36.17 -34.66
CA ALA A 17 -35.89 36.42 -34.21
C ALA A 17 -35.11 35.10 -34.15
N VAL A 18 -34.05 34.99 -34.96
CA VAL A 18 -32.99 34.02 -34.76
C VAL A 18 -31.78 34.82 -34.29
N ALA A 19 -31.48 34.69 -33.00
CA ALA A 19 -30.18 35.05 -32.47
C ALA A 19 -29.15 34.16 -33.19
N PHE A 20 -28.37 34.74 -34.09
CA PHE A 20 -27.08 34.15 -34.42
C PHE A 20 -26.16 34.46 -33.24
N THR A 21 -26.10 33.51 -32.30
CA THR A 21 -24.89 33.31 -31.50
C THR A 21 -23.76 33.12 -32.50
N SER A 22 -22.85 34.10 -32.58
CA SER A 22 -21.60 33.90 -33.31
C SER A 22 -20.93 32.66 -32.70
N CYS A 23 -20.81 31.62 -33.51
CA CYS A 23 -20.03 30.44 -33.21
C CYS A 23 -18.64 30.93 -32.78
N HIS A 24 -18.26 30.69 -31.53
CA HIS A 24 -16.87 30.81 -31.11
C HIS A 24 -16.17 29.62 -31.78
N ASP A 25 -15.51 29.86 -32.91
CA ASP A 25 -14.62 28.87 -33.49
C ASP A 25 -13.47 28.64 -32.51
N GLU A 26 -13.53 27.52 -31.78
CA GLU A 26 -12.40 26.93 -31.06
C GLU A 26 -11.39 26.37 -32.07
N GLU A 27 -10.74 27.24 -32.86
CA GLU A 27 -9.52 26.85 -33.58
C GLU A 27 -8.36 26.78 -32.58
N GLY A 28 -8.25 25.65 -31.90
CA GLY A 28 -7.02 25.29 -31.19
C GLY A 28 -5.86 25.24 -32.19
N TRP A 29 -4.77 25.94 -31.90
CA TRP A 29 -3.56 25.88 -32.71
C TRP A 29 -2.96 24.48 -32.59
N ASP A 30 -3.00 23.69 -33.67
CA ASP A 30 -2.25 22.42 -33.81
C ASP A 30 -0.93 22.74 -34.52
N CYS A 31 0.13 22.92 -33.73
CA CYS A 31 1.46 23.22 -34.27
C CYS A 31 2.51 22.22 -33.76
N PRO A 32 3.44 21.77 -34.64
CA PRO A 32 4.64 21.08 -34.21
C PRO A 32 5.46 21.94 -33.24
N TYR A 33 5.92 21.32 -32.16
CA TYR A 33 6.80 21.95 -31.19
C TYR A 33 8.07 21.13 -31.02
N LYS A 34 9.19 21.84 -31.05
CA LYS A 34 10.52 21.29 -30.83
C LYS A 34 11.16 22.01 -29.65
N ILE A 35 11.77 21.25 -28.76
CA ILE A 35 12.49 21.81 -27.63
C ILE A 35 13.74 21.00 -27.34
N THR A 36 14.86 21.70 -27.16
CA THR A 36 16.04 21.09 -26.56
C THR A 36 15.88 21.15 -25.05
N VAL A 37 15.70 19.99 -24.41
CA VAL A 37 15.61 19.90 -22.95
C VAL A 37 16.96 19.47 -22.41
N THR A 38 17.53 20.30 -21.55
CA THR A 38 18.70 19.92 -20.75
C THR A 38 18.22 19.42 -19.40
N MET A 39 18.42 18.13 -19.13
CA MET A 39 18.13 17.55 -17.82
C MET A 39 19.01 18.18 -16.73
N PRO A 40 18.54 18.25 -15.48
CA PRO A 40 19.38 18.68 -14.38
C PRO A 40 20.58 17.73 -14.27
N VAL A 41 21.75 18.31 -14.08
CA VAL A 41 22.93 17.55 -13.71
C VAL A 41 22.82 17.25 -12.22
N TYR A 42 22.91 15.98 -11.87
CA TYR A 42 22.98 15.60 -10.47
C TYR A 42 24.43 15.60 -9.99
N GLU A 43 24.73 16.48 -9.04
CA GLU A 43 26.08 16.68 -8.50
C GLU A 43 26.35 15.71 -7.36
N ASN A 44 27.56 15.17 -7.28
CA ASN A 44 27.97 14.39 -6.10
C ASN A 44 27.95 15.28 -4.85
N ALA A 45 27.24 14.88 -3.80
CA ALA A 45 27.17 15.60 -2.54
C ALA A 45 28.55 15.72 -1.84
N ALA A 46 29.44 14.73 -1.99
CA ALA A 46 30.73 14.70 -1.32
C ALA A 46 31.82 15.50 -2.06
N SER A 47 31.84 15.47 -3.40
CA SER A 47 32.89 16.10 -4.20
C SER A 47 32.44 17.34 -4.97
N ASN A 48 31.14 17.65 -4.99
CA ASN A 48 30.53 18.65 -5.89
C ASN A 48 30.92 18.45 -7.36
N ASP A 49 31.34 17.23 -7.74
CA ASP A 49 31.67 16.86 -9.11
C ASP A 49 30.37 16.56 -9.88
N PRO A 50 30.12 17.21 -11.03
CA PRO A 50 28.85 17.12 -11.78
C PRO A 50 28.55 15.79 -12.49
N THR A 51 29.08 14.63 -12.08
CA THR A 51 29.19 13.48 -13.02
C THR A 51 28.47 12.18 -12.67
N ILE A 52 27.60 12.13 -11.65
CA ILE A 52 27.12 10.81 -11.18
C ILE A 52 25.91 10.26 -11.95
N LEU A 53 25.10 11.11 -12.58
CA LEU A 53 24.01 10.68 -13.46
C LEU A 53 23.86 11.63 -14.64
N SER A 54 24.93 11.82 -15.43
CA SER A 54 24.83 12.49 -16.73
C SER A 54 24.11 11.55 -17.72
N GLY A 55 22.80 11.38 -17.54
CA GLY A 55 21.96 10.65 -18.46
C GLY A 55 21.81 11.48 -19.73
N THR A 56 22.52 11.11 -20.80
CA THR A 56 21.98 11.35 -22.13
C THR A 56 20.67 10.57 -22.17
N LEU A 57 19.55 11.29 -22.11
CA LEU A 57 18.23 10.68 -22.17
C LEU A 57 18.19 9.71 -23.34
N SER A 58 17.75 8.48 -23.10
CA SER A 58 17.54 7.53 -24.18
C SER A 58 16.47 8.06 -25.14
N GLY A 59 16.57 7.67 -26.41
CA GLY A 59 15.48 7.90 -27.35
C GLY A 59 14.18 7.29 -26.80
N GLY A 60 13.07 8.01 -26.96
CA GLY A 60 11.76 7.60 -26.44
C GLY A 60 11.40 8.14 -25.05
N GLU A 61 12.34 8.77 -24.32
CA GLU A 61 12.01 9.49 -23.09
C GLU A 61 11.02 10.64 -23.36
N GLN A 62 10.12 10.93 -22.41
CA GLN A 62 9.03 11.88 -22.62
C GLN A 62 8.98 12.99 -21.59
N VAL A 63 8.73 14.22 -22.05
CA VAL A 63 8.39 15.37 -21.21
C VAL A 63 6.93 15.77 -21.45
N CYS A 64 6.27 16.18 -20.37
CA CYS A 64 4.93 16.75 -20.44
C CYS A 64 5.04 18.27 -20.53
N VAL A 65 4.26 18.87 -21.42
CA VAL A 65 4.03 20.31 -21.50
C VAL A 65 2.61 20.59 -21.05
N LEU A 66 2.47 21.45 -20.04
CA LEU A 66 1.18 21.90 -19.52
C LEU A 66 0.99 23.39 -19.78
N ASP A 67 -0.24 23.76 -20.13
CA ASP A 67 -0.68 25.14 -20.06
C ASP A 67 -1.00 25.50 -18.60
N LEU A 68 -0.35 26.54 -18.08
CA LEU A 68 -0.51 27.03 -16.71
C LEU A 68 -1.82 27.78 -16.46
N THR A 69 -2.61 28.01 -17.50
CA THR A 69 -3.87 28.79 -17.42
C THR A 69 -5.12 27.97 -17.66
N THR A 70 -5.05 26.94 -18.51
CA THR A 70 -6.11 25.96 -18.67
C THR A 70 -5.64 24.64 -18.08
N SER A 71 -6.29 24.20 -17.01
CA SER A 71 -5.95 22.97 -16.29
C SER A 71 -6.39 21.68 -17.01
N ILE A 72 -6.39 21.68 -18.35
CA ILE A 72 -6.97 20.61 -19.17
C ILE A 72 -6.03 20.16 -20.29
N ASN A 73 -5.23 21.06 -20.88
CA ASN A 73 -4.42 20.72 -22.05
C ASN A 73 -3.01 20.23 -21.66
N ARG A 74 -2.75 18.93 -21.85
CA ARG A 74 -1.41 18.35 -21.77
C ARG A 74 -0.92 17.95 -23.16
N SER A 75 0.34 18.25 -23.42
CA SER A 75 1.06 17.80 -24.61
C SER A 75 2.25 16.94 -24.19
N ILE A 76 2.60 15.94 -24.99
CA ILE A 76 3.70 15.02 -24.72
C ILE A 76 4.73 15.18 -25.83
N LEU A 77 5.96 15.47 -25.46
CA LEU A 77 7.08 15.53 -26.39
C LEU A 77 8.00 14.35 -26.14
N THR A 78 8.52 13.76 -27.20
CA THR A 78 9.36 12.57 -27.14
C THR A 78 10.77 12.90 -27.62
N ASN A 79 11.77 12.42 -26.88
CA ASN A 79 13.18 12.56 -27.20
C ASN A 79 13.55 11.71 -28.43
N ASP A 80 14.26 12.32 -29.38
CA ASP A 80 14.79 11.66 -30.56
C ASP A 80 16.04 10.78 -30.28
N GLY A 81 16.59 10.89 -29.07
CA GLY A 81 17.81 10.19 -28.64
C GLY A 81 19.07 11.03 -28.72
N ASN A 82 18.97 12.25 -29.26
CA ASN A 82 20.05 13.24 -29.31
C ASN A 82 19.80 14.43 -28.37
N GLY A 83 18.75 14.37 -27.54
CA GLY A 83 18.37 15.41 -26.58
C GLY A 83 17.41 16.46 -27.16
N GLU A 84 16.91 16.28 -28.38
CA GLU A 84 15.81 17.08 -28.93
C GLU A 84 14.47 16.38 -28.68
N PHE A 85 13.56 17.08 -28.02
CA PHE A 85 12.20 16.62 -27.78
C PHE A 85 11.26 17.25 -28.80
N SER A 86 10.40 16.43 -29.41
CA SER A 86 9.42 16.92 -30.37
C SER A 86 8.05 16.30 -30.18
N GLY A 87 7.02 17.03 -30.56
CA GLY A 87 5.63 16.60 -30.46
C GLY A 87 4.67 17.68 -30.97
N ARG A 88 3.37 17.47 -30.74
CA ARG A 88 2.32 18.44 -31.08
C ARG A 88 1.85 19.13 -29.82
N LEU A 89 1.63 20.44 -29.91
CA LEU A 89 0.96 21.22 -28.89
C LEU A 89 -0.54 21.26 -29.20
N TYR A 90 -1.37 21.00 -28.19
CA TYR A 90 -2.82 21.08 -28.27
C TYR A 90 -3.34 22.26 -27.45
N GLY A 91 -3.78 23.35 -28.11
CA GLY A 91 -4.38 24.51 -27.46
C GLY A 91 -3.64 25.84 -27.69
N GLY A 92 -4.26 26.94 -27.28
CA GLY A 92 -3.69 28.29 -27.40
C GLY A 92 -2.63 28.55 -26.34
N TYR A 93 -1.38 28.17 -26.61
CA TYR A 93 -0.24 28.48 -25.75
C TYR A 93 0.24 29.92 -26.01
N GLU A 94 0.08 30.82 -25.05
CA GLU A 94 0.69 32.16 -25.12
C GLU A 94 2.00 32.22 -24.31
N ASN A 95 2.75 33.32 -24.46
CA ASN A 95 4.01 33.56 -23.76
C ASN A 95 3.84 33.41 -22.22
N ASP A 96 4.84 32.80 -21.57
CA ASP A 96 4.94 32.59 -20.11
C ASP A 96 3.87 31.71 -19.45
N ARG A 97 3.11 30.95 -20.25
CA ARG A 97 2.03 30.06 -19.79
C ARG A 97 2.37 28.58 -19.87
N MET A 98 3.63 28.19 -20.04
CA MET A 98 4.00 26.78 -20.14
C MET A 98 4.82 26.29 -18.96
N ALA A 99 4.56 25.05 -18.55
CA ALA A 99 5.44 24.27 -17.68
C ALA A 99 5.85 22.99 -18.38
N LEU A 100 7.14 22.66 -18.27
CA LEU A 100 7.68 21.35 -18.63
C LEU A 100 7.86 20.52 -17.37
N PHE A 101 7.50 19.25 -17.48
CA PHE A 101 7.68 18.28 -16.40
C PHE A 101 8.26 16.98 -16.94
N TYR A 102 9.22 16.44 -16.21
CA TYR A 102 9.82 15.14 -16.47
C TYR A 102 9.73 14.24 -15.22
N PRO A 103 9.45 12.94 -15.38
CA PRO A 103 9.03 12.29 -16.62
C PRO A 103 7.55 12.55 -16.89
N ALA A 104 7.15 12.51 -18.16
CA ALA A 104 5.75 12.76 -18.54
C ALA A 104 4.75 11.80 -17.89
N SER A 105 5.18 10.56 -17.60
CA SER A 105 4.36 9.51 -16.98
C SER A 105 3.94 9.81 -15.55
N ALA A 106 4.61 10.74 -14.86
CA ALA A 106 4.24 11.17 -13.51
C ALA A 106 3.13 12.24 -13.50
N VAL A 107 2.68 12.71 -14.67
CA VAL A 107 1.60 13.70 -14.79
C VAL A 107 0.27 13.00 -15.07
N ASN A 108 -0.58 12.95 -14.05
CA ASN A 108 -1.95 12.43 -14.14
C ASN A 108 -2.92 13.57 -14.51
N ALA A 109 -3.66 13.41 -15.60
CA ALA A 109 -4.53 14.44 -16.16
C ALA A 109 -5.97 13.94 -16.36
N TYR A 110 -6.56 13.37 -15.31
CA TYR A 110 -7.91 12.80 -15.35
C TYR A 110 -8.98 13.69 -14.69
N THR A 111 -8.60 14.87 -14.19
CA THR A 111 -9.48 15.80 -13.48
C THR A 111 -9.33 17.21 -14.03
N SER A 112 -10.23 18.11 -13.62
CA SER A 112 -10.19 19.54 -13.97
C SER A 112 -9.01 20.33 -13.37
N ASP A 113 -8.10 19.68 -12.62
CA ASP A 113 -6.88 20.26 -12.08
C ASP A 113 -5.64 19.44 -12.47
N THR A 114 -5.06 19.75 -13.63
CA THR A 114 -3.79 19.18 -14.10
C THR A 114 -2.55 19.91 -13.56
N LEU A 115 -2.74 21.05 -12.88
CA LEU A 115 -1.62 21.88 -12.40
C LEU A 115 -1.04 21.36 -11.09
N THR A 116 -1.73 20.42 -10.46
CA THR A 116 -1.34 19.83 -9.19
C THR A 116 -1.04 18.35 -9.39
N GLN A 117 0.20 17.91 -9.13
CA GLN A 117 0.63 16.52 -9.33
C GLN A 117 1.10 15.88 -8.03
N THR A 118 0.53 14.72 -7.70
CA THR A 118 1.00 13.91 -6.56
C THR A 118 2.17 13.05 -7.00
N LEU A 119 3.36 13.40 -6.53
CA LEU A 119 4.60 12.70 -6.78
C LEU A 119 4.88 11.70 -5.65
N SER A 120 5.50 10.56 -5.97
CA SER A 120 5.76 9.46 -5.02
C SER A 120 7.24 9.12 -4.97
N ALA A 121 7.76 8.84 -3.77
CA ALA A 121 9.09 8.23 -3.57
C ALA A 121 8.99 6.74 -3.20
N MET A 122 7.79 6.15 -3.29
CA MET A 122 7.53 4.74 -2.96
C MET A 122 7.51 3.85 -4.19
N GLU A 123 7.64 2.54 -3.96
CA GLU A 123 7.48 1.47 -4.95
C GLU A 123 8.46 1.59 -6.13
N GLN A 124 9.66 2.09 -5.87
CA GLN A 124 10.73 2.13 -6.87
C GLN A 124 11.28 0.72 -7.11
N LEU A 125 11.92 0.50 -8.26
CA LEU A 125 12.51 -0.81 -8.57
C LEU A 125 13.93 -0.98 -8.03
N GLY A 126 14.52 0.07 -7.45
CA GLY A 126 15.86 0.02 -6.85
C GLY A 126 17.02 -0.09 -7.85
N THR A 127 16.76 0.02 -9.16
CA THR A 127 17.78 -0.11 -10.22
C THR A 127 18.12 1.24 -10.84
N ALA A 128 19.37 1.41 -11.29
CA ALA A 128 19.77 2.59 -12.06
C ALA A 128 18.97 2.76 -13.36
N LYS A 129 18.54 1.65 -13.96
CA LYS A 129 17.76 1.65 -15.21
C LYS A 129 16.39 2.29 -15.02
N ASP A 130 15.73 2.07 -13.90
CA ASP A 130 14.36 2.56 -13.65
C ASP A 130 14.29 3.88 -12.89
N LEU A 131 15.44 4.35 -12.37
CA LEU A 131 15.56 5.57 -11.59
C LEU A 131 14.98 6.80 -12.29
N HIS A 132 15.13 6.88 -13.63
CA HIS A 132 14.63 7.97 -14.46
C HIS A 132 13.12 8.23 -14.29
N LYS A 133 12.33 7.21 -13.92
CA LYS A 133 10.87 7.32 -13.64
C LYS A 133 10.56 8.17 -12.40
N TYR A 134 11.54 8.36 -11.52
CA TYR A 134 11.39 9.04 -10.23
C TYR A 134 12.32 10.26 -10.10
N MET A 135 13.16 10.54 -11.10
CA MET A 135 14.01 11.74 -11.16
C MET A 135 13.19 12.93 -11.64
N TYR A 136 12.32 13.42 -10.76
CA TYR A 136 11.39 14.49 -11.11
C TYR A 136 12.12 15.80 -11.40
N ALA A 137 11.73 16.46 -12.49
CA ALA A 137 12.30 17.74 -12.88
C ALA A 137 11.25 18.64 -13.53
N TRP A 138 11.41 19.96 -13.36
CA TRP A 138 10.45 20.95 -13.84
C TRP A 138 11.12 22.23 -14.32
N ALA A 139 10.49 22.91 -15.27
CA ALA A 139 10.81 24.28 -15.65
C ALA A 139 9.58 25.04 -16.13
N LYS A 140 9.60 26.37 -15.95
CA LYS A 140 8.69 27.28 -16.63
C LYS A 140 9.25 27.67 -18.00
N ASP A 141 8.39 27.81 -19.00
CA ASP A 141 8.77 28.13 -20.36
C ASP A 141 7.87 29.21 -21.00
N THR A 142 8.43 29.87 -22.00
CA THR A 142 7.86 30.91 -22.86
C THR A 142 7.94 30.41 -24.30
N LEU A 143 6.80 30.40 -25.00
CA LEU A 143 6.73 29.96 -26.38
C LEU A 143 7.37 30.98 -27.32
N ASN A 144 8.42 30.59 -28.06
CA ASN A 144 8.95 31.42 -29.15
C ASN A 144 8.50 30.85 -30.49
N VAL A 145 7.39 31.37 -31.02
CA VAL A 145 6.88 31.00 -32.36
C VAL A 145 7.56 31.84 -33.42
N THR A 146 8.19 31.20 -34.41
CA THR A 146 8.68 31.90 -35.60
C THR A 146 7.62 31.78 -36.69
N TYR A 147 6.98 32.91 -37.04
CA TYR A 147 5.79 32.97 -37.88
C TYR A 147 5.95 32.49 -39.33
N THR A 148 7.17 32.24 -39.78
CA THR A 148 7.45 31.78 -41.16
C THR A 148 7.39 30.26 -41.34
N GLU A 149 7.43 29.46 -40.27
CA GLU A 149 7.66 28.00 -40.37
C GLU A 149 6.64 27.09 -39.65
N GLN A 150 5.57 27.65 -39.05
CA GLN A 150 4.56 26.90 -38.26
C GLN A 150 5.12 25.95 -37.17
N THR A 151 6.40 26.08 -36.81
CA THR A 151 7.07 25.27 -35.79
C THR A 151 7.55 26.19 -34.69
N ALA A 152 7.24 25.84 -33.44
CA ALA A 152 7.71 26.57 -32.28
C ALA A 152 8.95 25.92 -31.67
N TYR A 153 9.88 26.75 -31.19
CA TYR A 153 11.18 26.32 -30.69
C TYR A 153 11.45 26.87 -29.29
N SER A 154 12.03 26.06 -28.43
CA SER A 154 12.57 26.50 -27.13
C SER A 154 13.83 25.71 -26.75
N ALA A 155 14.56 26.22 -25.76
CA ALA A 155 15.63 25.50 -25.10
C ALA A 155 15.54 25.76 -23.59
N ARG A 156 15.40 24.70 -22.79
CA ARG A 156 15.19 24.83 -21.34
C ARG A 156 16.01 23.83 -20.55
N LYS A 157 16.59 24.32 -19.46
CA LYS A 157 17.20 23.51 -18.41
C LYS A 157 16.16 23.24 -17.33
N LEU A 158 15.88 21.97 -17.05
CA LEU A 158 14.98 21.60 -15.97
C LEU A 158 15.70 21.69 -14.62
N GLY A 159 14.97 22.12 -13.58
CA GLY A 159 15.40 22.05 -12.19
C GLY A 159 14.99 20.71 -11.57
N ALA A 160 15.91 20.06 -10.87
CA ALA A 160 15.61 18.83 -10.14
C ALA A 160 14.65 19.11 -8.98
N ILE A 161 13.71 18.20 -8.76
CA ILE A 161 12.76 18.20 -7.64
C ILE A 161 13.18 17.20 -6.57
N THR A 162 13.87 16.12 -6.96
CA THR A 162 14.35 15.05 -6.09
C THR A 162 15.87 14.97 -6.06
N GLY A 163 16.41 14.37 -5.00
CA GLY A 163 17.79 13.89 -4.92
C GLY A 163 17.86 12.40 -5.23
N VAL A 164 19.07 11.88 -5.43
CA VAL A 164 19.33 10.45 -5.63
C VAL A 164 20.24 9.94 -4.53
N VAL A 165 19.96 8.74 -4.03
CA VAL A 165 20.83 8.04 -3.10
C VAL A 165 21.25 6.70 -3.69
N LYS A 166 22.48 6.31 -3.38
CA LYS A 166 23.03 4.99 -3.65
C LYS A 166 23.26 4.29 -2.33
N TRP A 167 22.66 3.12 -2.13
CA TRP A 167 22.84 2.35 -0.92
C TRP A 167 23.44 0.99 -1.24
N MET A 168 24.32 0.51 -0.36
CA MET A 168 24.78 -0.88 -0.39
C MET A 168 24.57 -1.48 0.99
N PHE A 169 23.89 -2.62 1.03
CA PHE A 169 23.59 -3.33 2.26
C PHE A 169 24.47 -4.58 2.34
N THR A 170 25.15 -4.74 3.47
CA THR A 170 26.12 -5.82 3.70
C THR A 170 25.87 -6.47 5.06
N THR A 171 26.27 -7.73 5.24
CA THR A 171 26.12 -8.42 6.55
C THR A 171 27.29 -8.15 7.51
N ASP A 172 28.44 -7.72 6.99
CA ASP A 172 29.72 -7.64 7.70
C ASP A 172 30.53 -6.38 7.31
N GLY A 173 29.90 -5.43 6.62
CA GLY A 173 30.55 -4.24 6.06
C GLY A 173 31.21 -4.45 4.70
N VAL A 174 31.21 -5.69 4.17
CA VAL A 174 31.92 -6.02 2.92
C VAL A 174 31.08 -6.87 1.96
N THR A 175 30.42 -7.90 2.46
CA THR A 175 29.66 -8.90 1.70
C THR A 175 28.26 -8.38 1.40
N PRO A 176 27.91 -8.09 0.13
CA PRO A 176 26.59 -7.57 -0.21
C PRO A 176 25.49 -8.59 0.04
N ILE A 177 24.38 -8.11 0.62
CA ILE A 177 23.14 -8.87 0.69
C ILE A 177 22.62 -9.06 -0.75
N LYS A 178 22.23 -10.30 -1.07
CA LYS A 178 21.77 -10.70 -2.41
C LYS A 178 20.26 -10.79 -2.47
N ASP A 179 19.73 -10.73 -3.69
CA ASP A 179 18.32 -10.95 -4.01
C ASP A 179 17.37 -10.10 -3.17
N ILE A 180 17.71 -8.82 -2.94
CA ILE A 180 16.90 -7.87 -2.18
C ILE A 180 15.63 -7.56 -2.97
N VAL A 181 14.47 -7.92 -2.41
CA VAL A 181 13.16 -7.68 -3.02
C VAL A 181 12.43 -6.49 -2.42
N SER A 182 12.80 -6.07 -1.20
CA SER A 182 12.26 -4.86 -0.59
C SER A 182 13.30 -4.14 0.25
N VAL A 183 13.27 -2.81 0.17
CA VAL A 183 13.94 -1.91 1.12
C VAL A 183 12.95 -0.84 1.49
N VAL A 184 12.81 -0.60 2.79
CA VAL A 184 12.06 0.53 3.35
C VAL A 184 13.03 1.37 4.14
N ALA A 185 13.16 2.64 3.77
CA ALA A 185 13.89 3.64 4.53
C ALA A 185 12.89 4.55 5.24
N SER A 186 12.89 4.52 6.57
CA SER A 186 12.10 5.39 7.47
C SER A 186 13.02 6.36 8.21
N SER A 187 12.44 7.44 8.74
CA SER A 187 13.19 8.40 9.55
C SER A 187 13.21 7.95 11.01
N GLU A 188 14.40 7.71 11.54
CA GLU A 188 14.63 7.56 12.98
C GLU A 188 14.65 8.95 13.66
N ILE A 189 15.30 9.91 12.98
CA ILE A 189 15.36 11.32 13.37
C ILE A 189 14.94 12.16 12.16
N GLY A 190 14.23 13.26 12.43
CA GLY A 190 13.79 14.20 11.41
C GLY A 190 12.55 13.72 10.65
N THR A 191 12.28 14.37 9.51
CA THR A 191 11.07 14.12 8.72
C THR A 191 11.43 13.75 7.29
N MET A 192 10.85 12.66 6.80
CA MET A 192 10.87 12.28 5.39
C MET A 192 9.48 12.33 4.77
N TYR A 193 9.45 12.34 3.44
CA TYR A 193 8.22 12.42 2.67
C TYR A 193 8.08 11.23 1.73
N SER A 194 6.99 10.49 1.88
CA SER A 194 6.63 9.38 0.99
C SER A 194 5.97 9.89 -0.31
N LYS A 195 5.18 10.96 -0.18
CA LYS A 195 4.47 11.62 -1.28
C LYS A 195 4.48 13.13 -1.09
N ARG A 196 4.51 13.88 -2.19
CA ARG A 196 4.36 15.34 -2.16
C ARG A 196 3.52 15.82 -3.33
N VAL A 197 2.73 16.85 -3.09
CA VAL A 197 1.88 17.46 -4.10
C VAL A 197 2.59 18.68 -4.69
N PHE A 198 2.98 18.59 -5.95
CA PHE A 198 3.73 19.60 -6.68
C PHE A 198 2.81 20.47 -7.54
N ARG A 199 2.97 21.79 -7.45
CA ARG A 199 2.22 22.76 -8.26
C ARG A 199 3.05 23.23 -9.44
N MET A 200 2.57 22.92 -10.64
CA MET A 200 3.20 23.28 -11.92
C MET A 200 3.29 24.79 -12.13
N SER A 201 2.33 25.56 -11.61
CA SER A 201 2.29 27.02 -11.78
C SER A 201 3.34 27.76 -10.95
N THR A 202 3.72 27.20 -9.79
CA THR A 202 4.66 27.83 -8.87
C THR A 202 6.01 27.12 -8.79
N GLY A 203 6.12 25.91 -9.32
CA GLY A 203 7.34 25.09 -9.22
C GLY A 203 7.64 24.62 -7.81
N GLY A 204 6.62 24.46 -6.95
CA GLY A 204 6.80 24.19 -5.52
C GLY A 204 5.75 23.23 -4.96
N PHE A 205 5.99 22.71 -3.76
CA PHE A 205 5.08 21.79 -3.10
C PHE A 205 3.97 22.52 -2.36
N SER A 206 2.72 22.10 -2.56
CA SER A 206 1.55 22.64 -1.85
C SER A 206 1.15 21.83 -0.62
N SER A 207 1.50 20.54 -0.60
CA SER A 207 1.34 19.68 0.57
C SER A 207 2.35 18.53 0.52
N SER A 208 2.61 17.93 1.68
CA SER A 208 3.52 16.80 1.83
C SER A 208 2.89 15.74 2.73
N THR A 209 3.13 14.48 2.41
CA THR A 209 2.75 13.33 3.25
C THR A 209 4.02 12.76 3.83
N GLU A 210 4.14 12.80 5.16
CA GLU A 210 5.26 12.20 5.86
C GLU A 210 5.25 10.69 5.70
N GLY A 211 6.43 10.08 5.65
CA GLY A 211 6.56 8.63 5.59
C GLY A 211 7.83 8.17 4.88
N SER A 212 7.89 6.86 4.68
CA SER A 212 9.06 6.16 4.18
C SER A 212 9.24 6.27 2.67
N VAL A 213 10.49 6.08 2.24
CA VAL A 213 10.87 5.80 0.86
C VAL A 213 11.01 4.29 0.71
N SER A 214 10.49 3.71 -0.37
CA SER A 214 10.47 2.24 -0.53
C SER A 214 10.81 1.76 -1.92
N MET A 215 11.49 0.62 -2.00
CA MET A 215 11.59 -0.19 -3.22
C MET A 215 10.92 -1.54 -3.05
N THR A 216 10.38 -2.03 -4.17
CA THR A 216 9.86 -3.38 -4.33
C THR A 216 10.29 -3.91 -5.69
N ASN A 217 11.00 -5.04 -5.71
CA ASN A 217 11.49 -5.65 -6.94
C ASN A 217 11.38 -7.18 -6.85
N ALA A 218 10.41 -7.77 -7.56
CA ALA A 218 10.16 -9.21 -7.52
C ALA A 218 11.31 -10.07 -8.09
N ASP A 219 12.12 -9.49 -8.98
CA ASP A 219 13.27 -10.19 -9.57
C ASP A 219 14.42 -10.30 -8.56
N GLY A 220 14.51 -9.34 -7.63
CA GLY A 220 15.57 -9.21 -6.64
C GLY A 220 16.74 -8.36 -7.16
N VAL A 221 17.30 -7.52 -6.29
CA VAL A 221 18.46 -6.66 -6.57
C VAL A 221 19.64 -7.12 -5.74
N THR A 222 20.82 -7.21 -6.37
CA THR A 222 22.09 -7.52 -5.67
C THR A 222 23.08 -6.39 -5.88
N GLY A 223 23.73 -5.95 -4.80
CA GLY A 223 24.73 -4.89 -4.85
C GLY A 223 24.14 -3.51 -4.54
N THR A 224 24.46 -2.52 -5.38
CA THR A 224 24.03 -1.13 -5.15
C THR A 224 22.58 -0.92 -5.56
N ILE A 225 21.80 -0.37 -4.64
CA ILE A 225 20.41 0.05 -4.83
C ILE A 225 20.38 1.55 -5.11
N TYR A 226 19.57 1.95 -6.09
CA TYR A 226 19.40 3.33 -6.52
C TYR A 226 17.98 3.80 -6.20
N MET A 227 17.86 4.89 -5.47
CA MET A 227 16.57 5.45 -5.06
C MET A 227 16.53 6.96 -5.30
N SER A 228 15.38 7.45 -5.71
CA SER A 228 15.04 8.88 -5.72
C SER A 228 14.35 9.25 -4.42
N MET A 229 14.67 10.41 -3.86
CA MET A 229 14.10 10.89 -2.60
C MET A 229 13.69 12.35 -2.72
N PHE A 230 12.60 12.74 -2.06
CA PHE A 230 12.31 14.15 -1.87
C PHE A 230 13.34 14.79 -0.93
N PRO A 231 13.63 16.10 -1.09
CA PRO A 231 14.51 16.80 -0.17
C PRO A 231 14.04 16.68 1.27
N ALA A 232 14.98 16.38 2.17
CA ALA A 232 14.75 16.15 3.58
C ALA A 232 15.92 16.72 4.38
N THR A 233 15.63 17.41 5.49
CA THR A 233 16.65 18.14 6.26
C THR A 233 16.85 17.48 7.61
N PHE A 234 18.12 17.27 7.98
CA PHE A 234 18.48 16.74 9.30
C PHE A 234 17.79 15.40 9.61
N VAL A 235 17.98 14.41 8.73
CA VAL A 235 17.34 13.10 8.83
C VAL A 235 18.37 12.01 9.13
N GLN A 236 18.04 11.12 10.05
CA GLN A 236 18.72 9.84 10.22
C GLN A 236 17.81 8.72 9.72
N LEU A 237 18.30 7.86 8.84
CA LEU A 237 17.52 6.77 8.26
C LEU A 237 17.62 5.47 9.06
N HIS A 238 16.50 4.78 9.23
CA HIS A 238 16.43 3.35 9.57
C HIS A 238 16.00 2.58 8.33
N PHE A 239 16.68 1.48 8.06
CA PHE A 239 16.46 0.62 6.91
C PHE A 239 15.92 -0.72 7.37
N THR A 240 14.86 -1.19 6.71
CA THR A 240 14.46 -2.61 6.71
C THR A 240 14.69 -3.16 5.31
N VAL A 241 15.48 -4.24 5.21
CA VAL A 241 15.84 -4.91 3.96
C VAL A 241 15.27 -6.31 3.98
N MET A 242 14.62 -6.73 2.90
CA MET A 242 14.06 -8.08 2.74
C MET A 242 14.60 -8.72 1.47
N THR A 243 15.03 -9.96 1.57
CA THR A 243 15.49 -10.78 0.44
C THR A 243 14.37 -11.65 -0.11
N LYS A 244 14.55 -12.20 -1.31
CA LYS A 244 13.62 -13.10 -1.98
C LYS A 244 13.29 -14.36 -1.17
N ASN A 245 14.25 -14.82 -0.35
CA ASN A 245 14.07 -15.96 0.55
C ASN A 245 13.37 -15.59 1.87
N GLY A 246 12.93 -14.34 2.00
CA GLY A 246 12.28 -13.82 3.19
C GLY A 246 13.24 -13.41 4.30
N ASP A 247 14.56 -13.57 4.15
CA ASP A 247 15.50 -13.09 5.18
C ASP A 247 15.40 -11.56 5.30
N ARG A 248 15.28 -11.08 6.54
CA ARG A 248 15.13 -9.67 6.88
C ARG A 248 16.36 -9.16 7.60
N TYR A 249 16.73 -7.92 7.31
CA TYR A 249 17.84 -7.24 7.94
C TYR A 249 17.46 -5.81 8.28
N GLU A 250 18.10 -5.22 9.27
CA GLU A 250 17.99 -3.81 9.60
C GLU A 250 19.34 -3.11 9.62
N ALA A 251 19.34 -1.82 9.32
CA ALA A 251 20.49 -0.95 9.52
C ALA A 251 20.03 0.46 9.92
N ILE A 252 20.87 1.16 10.68
CA ILE A 252 20.66 2.57 10.99
C ILE A 252 21.78 3.36 10.34
N GLN A 253 21.42 4.48 9.70
CA GLN A 253 22.40 5.43 9.21
C GLN A 253 23.16 6.03 10.39
N PRO A 254 24.50 6.02 10.38
CA PRO A 254 25.28 6.42 11.55
C PRO A 254 25.13 7.91 11.89
N GLU A 255 24.94 8.76 10.87
CA GLU A 255 24.90 10.21 11.02
C GLU A 255 23.60 10.81 10.45
N VAL A 256 23.21 11.96 11.01
CA VAL A 256 22.12 12.78 10.46
C VAL A 256 22.60 13.48 9.18
N THR A 257 21.80 13.44 8.13
CA THR A 257 22.13 13.98 6.81
C THR A 257 21.02 14.88 6.27
N THR A 258 21.40 15.86 5.45
CA THR A 258 20.45 16.66 4.65
C THR A 258 20.51 16.19 3.20
N TYR A 259 19.37 15.74 2.70
CA TYR A 259 19.15 15.31 1.33
C TYR A 259 18.54 16.46 0.51
N GLU A 260 19.22 16.87 -0.56
CA GLU A 260 18.85 18.02 -1.39
C GLU A 260 18.44 17.60 -2.81
N ALA A 261 17.61 18.41 -3.45
CA ALA A 261 17.25 18.19 -4.85
C ALA A 261 18.48 18.36 -5.75
N GLY A 262 18.61 17.51 -6.77
CA GLY A 262 19.71 17.58 -7.72
C GLY A 262 21.07 17.13 -7.18
N LYS A 263 21.12 16.53 -5.99
CA LYS A 263 22.33 15.91 -5.43
C LYS A 263 22.28 14.39 -5.57
N VAL A 264 23.44 13.76 -5.77
CA VAL A 264 23.64 12.32 -5.57
C VAL A 264 24.45 12.08 -4.32
N TYR A 265 23.93 11.23 -3.44
CA TYR A 265 24.62 10.76 -2.26
C TYR A 265 25.22 9.40 -2.59
N ASP A 266 26.56 9.35 -2.59
CA ASP A 266 27.32 8.15 -2.93
C ASP A 266 27.17 7.04 -1.88
N THR A 267 27.68 5.86 -2.22
CA THR A 267 27.40 4.59 -1.54
C THR A 267 27.90 4.57 -0.10
N GLU A 268 27.03 4.97 0.83
CA GLU A 268 27.14 4.52 2.21
C GLU A 268 26.93 3.00 2.22
N VAL A 269 27.94 2.28 2.74
CA VAL A 269 27.85 0.84 2.97
C VAL A 269 27.25 0.65 4.35
N PHE A 270 26.02 0.15 4.40
CA PHE A 270 25.34 -0.15 5.65
C PHE A 270 25.64 -1.59 6.04
N THR A 271 26.21 -1.75 7.24
CA THR A 271 26.33 -3.07 7.87
C THR A 271 25.01 -3.39 8.56
N CYS A 272 24.30 -4.36 8.01
CA CYS A 272 22.97 -4.75 8.47
C CYS A 272 23.04 -5.85 9.51
N GLN A 273 22.17 -5.76 10.50
CA GLN A 273 21.93 -6.81 11.47
C GLN A 273 20.77 -7.70 10.98
N PRO A 274 20.90 -9.02 11.02
CA PRO A 274 19.80 -9.91 10.67
C PRO A 274 18.66 -9.74 11.68
N ILE A 275 17.45 -9.58 11.17
CA ILE A 275 16.24 -9.66 11.98
C ILE A 275 15.90 -11.14 12.13
N ALA A 276 15.83 -11.61 13.38
CA ALA A 276 15.52 -13.01 13.66
C ALA A 276 14.16 -13.39 13.05
N LYS A 277 14.10 -14.56 12.41
CA LYS A 277 12.84 -15.14 11.97
C LYS A 277 11.99 -15.51 13.18
N ALA A 278 10.69 -15.29 13.05
CA ALA A 278 9.71 -15.65 14.05
C ALA A 278 9.52 -17.16 14.10
N LYS A 279 9.23 -17.66 15.29
CA LYS A 279 8.81 -19.03 15.57
C LYS A 279 7.45 -19.01 16.24
N VAL A 280 6.69 -20.10 16.08
CA VAL A 280 5.47 -20.29 16.86
C VAL A 280 5.79 -20.24 18.35
N GLY A 281 5.08 -19.39 19.08
CA GLY A 281 5.28 -19.14 20.51
C GLY A 281 6.14 -17.91 20.83
N ASP A 282 6.72 -17.25 19.83
CA ASP A 282 7.49 -16.02 20.03
C ASP A 282 6.60 -14.85 20.47
N TYR A 283 7.20 -13.93 21.22
CA TYR A 283 6.61 -12.65 21.59
C TYR A 283 6.64 -11.71 20.39
N TYR A 284 5.51 -11.07 20.11
CA TYR A 284 5.35 -10.05 19.05
C TYR A 284 5.13 -8.68 19.68
N TYR A 285 5.86 -7.68 19.21
CA TYR A 285 5.91 -6.34 19.81
C TYR A 285 5.20 -5.28 18.97
N SER A 286 4.87 -4.14 19.59
CA SER A 286 4.19 -3.03 18.94
C SER A 286 4.96 -2.39 17.78
N ASP A 287 6.29 -2.60 17.72
CA ASP A 287 7.18 -2.17 16.64
C ASP A 287 7.25 -3.17 15.46
N GLY A 288 6.50 -4.27 15.53
CA GLY A 288 6.47 -5.33 14.52
C GLY A 288 7.59 -6.36 14.62
N SER A 289 8.45 -6.25 15.64
CA SER A 289 9.52 -7.21 15.89
C SER A 289 9.01 -8.47 16.61
N THR A 290 9.80 -9.55 16.54
CA THR A 290 9.58 -10.79 17.29
C THR A 290 10.79 -11.19 18.12
N SER A 291 10.56 -11.99 19.17
CA SER A 291 11.63 -12.57 19.98
C SER A 291 11.15 -13.84 20.68
N SER A 292 12.03 -14.83 20.83
CA SER A 292 11.76 -16.02 21.66
C SER A 292 11.90 -15.76 23.16
N VAL A 293 12.45 -14.61 23.54
CA VAL A 293 12.60 -14.18 24.94
C VAL A 293 11.85 -12.86 25.14
N LEU A 294 11.11 -12.76 26.25
CA LEU A 294 10.40 -11.53 26.60
C LEU A 294 11.40 -10.39 26.81
N ASN A 295 11.23 -9.32 26.03
CA ASN A 295 11.98 -8.09 26.13
C ASN A 295 11.13 -7.06 26.89
N ALA A 296 11.60 -6.66 28.07
CA ALA A 296 10.90 -5.72 28.95
C ALA A 296 10.91 -4.27 28.42
N ASP A 297 11.84 -3.94 27.52
CA ASP A 297 11.97 -2.61 26.94
C ASP A 297 11.04 -2.40 25.73
N ARG A 298 10.37 -3.47 25.28
CA ARG A 298 9.43 -3.44 24.16
C ARG A 298 8.02 -3.78 24.65
N THR A 299 7.02 -3.11 24.07
CA THR A 299 5.62 -3.40 24.40
C THR A 299 5.17 -4.66 23.67
N CYS A 300 5.10 -5.79 24.39
CA CYS A 300 4.54 -7.03 23.85
C CYS A 300 3.03 -6.86 23.61
N VAL A 301 2.56 -7.20 22.41
CA VAL A 301 1.16 -7.02 21.99
C VAL A 301 0.49 -8.32 21.54
N GLY A 302 1.28 -9.35 21.22
CA GLY A 302 0.73 -10.66 20.88
C GLY A 302 1.75 -11.78 20.91
N ILE A 303 1.29 -13.00 20.66
CA ILE A 303 2.11 -14.21 20.54
C ILE A 303 1.93 -14.79 19.14
N VAL A 304 3.02 -15.19 18.50
CA VAL A 304 2.97 -15.86 17.18
C VAL A 304 2.33 -17.24 17.34
N TYR A 305 1.21 -17.50 16.66
CA TYR A 305 0.50 -18.78 16.74
C TYR A 305 0.61 -19.63 15.47
N ALA A 306 0.98 -19.02 14.35
CA ALA A 306 1.22 -19.70 13.08
C ALA A 306 2.27 -18.94 12.25
N LEU A 307 2.91 -19.65 11.33
CA LEU A 307 3.86 -19.09 10.36
C LEU A 307 3.26 -19.15 8.96
N THR A 308 3.63 -18.20 8.11
CA THR A 308 3.17 -18.15 6.72
C THR A 308 4.34 -18.29 5.74
N ASN A 309 4.03 -18.86 4.58
CA ASN A 309 4.95 -18.91 3.45
C ASN A 309 5.02 -17.55 2.73
N ALA A 310 5.84 -17.46 1.68
CA ALA A 310 6.03 -16.23 0.91
C ALA A 310 4.75 -15.69 0.23
N ASN A 311 3.70 -16.50 0.10
CA ASN A 311 2.40 -16.10 -0.43
C ASN A 311 1.43 -15.60 0.66
N GLY A 312 1.85 -15.60 1.93
CA GLY A 312 1.01 -15.24 3.07
C GLY A 312 0.05 -16.36 3.51
N GLU A 313 0.23 -17.57 3.00
CA GLU A 313 -0.56 -18.75 3.38
C GLU A 313 0.07 -19.43 4.59
N ILE A 314 -0.74 -19.91 5.54
CA ILE A 314 -0.26 -20.67 6.70
C ILE A 314 0.41 -21.97 6.23
N ASP A 315 1.66 -22.18 6.63
CA ASP A 315 2.44 -23.38 6.30
C ASP A 315 3.04 -24.01 7.55
N GLN A 316 2.55 -25.21 7.87
CA GLN A 316 2.93 -25.97 9.05
C GLN A 316 4.33 -26.60 8.96
N ASN A 317 4.93 -26.67 7.77
CA ASN A 317 6.28 -27.23 7.60
C ASN A 317 7.37 -26.21 7.97
N LEU A 318 6.99 -24.95 8.17
CA LEU A 318 7.90 -23.90 8.60
C LEU A 318 8.20 -24.05 10.09
N THR A 319 9.49 -24.07 10.41
CA THR A 319 9.98 -24.00 11.80
C THR A 319 10.33 -22.59 12.23
N GLU A 320 10.59 -21.71 11.25
CA GLU A 320 10.82 -20.28 11.40
C GLU A 320 10.38 -19.55 10.12
N SER A 321 9.87 -18.32 10.23
CA SER A 321 9.49 -17.49 9.09
C SER A 321 9.58 -16.01 9.43
N SER A 322 9.78 -15.17 8.42
CA SER A 322 9.73 -13.70 8.57
C SER A 322 8.32 -13.13 8.56
N SER A 323 7.33 -13.98 8.32
CA SER A 323 5.90 -13.67 8.28
C SER A 323 5.10 -14.73 9.02
N GLY A 324 3.95 -14.33 9.55
CA GLY A 324 3.11 -15.23 10.32
C GLY A 324 1.84 -14.59 10.82
N CYS A 325 1.16 -15.31 11.72
CA CYS A 325 -0.05 -14.85 12.38
C CYS A 325 0.18 -14.72 13.88
N VAL A 326 -0.37 -13.66 14.47
CA VAL A 326 -0.20 -13.29 15.88
C VAL A 326 -1.56 -13.20 16.55
N VAL A 327 -1.69 -13.77 17.74
CA VAL A 327 -2.88 -13.62 18.59
C VAL A 327 -2.61 -12.55 19.64
N ALA A 328 -3.59 -11.67 19.88
CA ALA A 328 -3.48 -10.63 20.88
C ALA A 328 -3.25 -11.20 22.29
N ILE A 329 -2.47 -10.50 23.12
CA ILE A 329 -2.18 -10.93 24.50
C ILE A 329 -3.42 -11.01 25.40
N LYS A 330 -4.52 -10.36 25.04
CA LYS A 330 -5.76 -10.33 25.82
C LYS A 330 -6.97 -10.14 24.93
N ASP A 331 -8.15 -10.45 25.46
CA ASP A 331 -9.41 -10.12 24.82
C ASP A 331 -9.54 -8.60 24.66
N LEU A 332 -10.26 -8.19 23.62
CA LEU A 332 -10.35 -6.78 23.25
C LEU A 332 -10.87 -5.88 24.38
N ASN A 333 -11.77 -6.39 25.22
CA ASN A 333 -12.18 -5.74 26.46
C ASN A 333 -12.62 -6.79 27.50
N ASN A 334 -11.93 -6.83 28.65
CA ASN A 334 -12.12 -7.85 29.72
C ASN A 334 -13.53 -7.93 30.36
N SER A 335 -14.47 -7.04 29.99
CA SER A 335 -15.82 -6.99 30.56
C SER A 335 -16.93 -6.70 29.56
N THR A 336 -16.59 -6.50 28.27
CA THR A 336 -17.57 -6.10 27.25
C THR A 336 -17.67 -7.18 26.19
N LEU A 337 -18.82 -7.84 26.14
CA LEU A 337 -19.15 -8.78 25.07
C LEU A 337 -19.64 -8.02 23.84
N TYR A 338 -19.27 -8.49 22.66
CA TYR A 338 -19.57 -7.84 21.40
C TYR A 338 -20.64 -8.59 20.64
N ARG A 339 -21.54 -7.84 19.99
CA ARG A 339 -22.37 -8.40 18.91
C ARG A 339 -21.52 -8.61 17.68
N TRP A 340 -21.79 -9.69 16.95
CA TRP A 340 -21.19 -9.89 15.63
C TRP A 340 -21.74 -8.85 14.65
N SER A 341 -23.07 -8.78 14.56
CA SER A 341 -23.79 -7.71 13.87
C SER A 341 -25.04 -7.25 14.63
N ALA A 342 -25.38 -5.97 14.52
CA ALA A 342 -26.65 -5.41 15.00
C ALA A 342 -27.79 -5.55 13.98
N LYS A 343 -27.51 -6.06 12.77
CA LYS A 343 -28.48 -6.28 11.69
C LYS A 343 -28.51 -7.74 11.26
N VAL A 344 -29.67 -8.16 10.74
CA VAL A 344 -29.84 -9.41 10.01
C VAL A 344 -29.60 -9.09 8.53
N GLU A 345 -28.37 -9.30 8.08
CA GLU A 345 -27.94 -9.10 6.69
C GLU A 345 -26.75 -10.00 6.40
N ASN A 346 -26.64 -10.47 5.15
CA ASN A 346 -25.45 -11.11 4.62
C ASN A 346 -24.36 -10.04 4.49
N THR A 347 -23.21 -10.24 5.14
CA THR A 347 -22.02 -9.52 4.73
C THR A 347 -21.53 -10.15 3.43
N SER A 348 -20.81 -9.47 2.55
CA SER A 348 -20.33 -10.13 1.31
C SER A 348 -19.22 -11.17 1.56
N ILE A 349 -19.13 -11.71 2.79
CA ILE A 349 -18.33 -12.85 3.20
C ILE A 349 -19.05 -14.12 2.71
N ALA A 350 -18.28 -15.15 2.34
CA ALA A 350 -18.88 -16.40 1.92
C ALA A 350 -19.59 -17.12 3.08
N ASP A 351 -20.83 -17.55 2.85
CA ASP A 351 -21.60 -18.33 3.81
C ASP A 351 -21.11 -19.77 3.89
N TYR A 352 -20.74 -20.19 5.11
CA TYR A 352 -20.43 -21.59 5.42
C TYR A 352 -21.61 -22.20 6.18
N THR A 353 -22.39 -23.06 5.54
CA THR A 353 -23.56 -23.71 6.18
C THR A 353 -23.21 -24.98 6.96
N THR A 354 -21.94 -25.39 6.93
CA THR A 354 -21.43 -26.57 7.65
C THR A 354 -20.07 -26.27 8.27
N VAL A 355 -19.69 -27.07 9.25
CA VAL A 355 -18.40 -27.02 9.94
C VAL A 355 -17.30 -27.58 9.04
N ASP A 356 -17.51 -28.78 8.47
CA ASP A 356 -16.48 -29.54 7.75
C ASP A 356 -16.91 -29.98 6.34
N GLY A 357 -18.01 -29.40 5.81
CA GLY A 357 -18.67 -29.86 4.58
C GLY A 357 -19.84 -30.82 4.83
N THR A 358 -19.97 -31.37 6.05
CA THR A 358 -21.00 -32.38 6.36
C THR A 358 -21.85 -32.05 7.59
N LYS A 359 -21.24 -31.53 8.67
CA LYS A 359 -21.91 -31.32 9.95
C LYS A 359 -22.32 -29.86 10.14
N ASN A 360 -23.49 -29.60 10.73
CA ASN A 360 -23.92 -28.22 11.05
C ASN A 360 -23.40 -27.72 12.41
N THR A 361 -22.84 -28.61 13.23
CA THR A 361 -22.16 -28.32 14.50
C THR A 361 -21.14 -29.40 14.76
N ALA A 362 -20.07 -29.10 15.49
CA ALA A 362 -19.09 -30.12 15.83
C ALA A 362 -18.27 -29.81 17.08
N PHE A 363 -17.66 -30.84 17.65
CA PHE A 363 -16.88 -30.76 18.89
C PHE A 363 -15.45 -31.24 18.69
N LEU A 364 -14.47 -30.45 19.13
CA LEU A 364 -13.06 -30.88 19.21
C LEU A 364 -12.84 -31.86 20.38
N PRO A 365 -11.80 -32.71 20.35
CA PRO A 365 -11.62 -33.83 21.29
C PRO A 365 -11.14 -33.42 22.70
N PHE A 366 -11.18 -32.12 23.05
CA PHE A 366 -10.67 -31.56 24.30
C PHE A 366 -11.75 -31.16 25.31
N TYR A 367 -12.96 -31.70 25.15
CA TYR A 367 -14.10 -31.40 26.02
C TYR A 367 -13.82 -31.74 27.49
N LYS A 368 -14.07 -30.77 28.40
CA LYS A 368 -13.90 -30.90 29.86
C LYS A 368 -15.16 -31.37 30.60
N GLY A 369 -16.21 -31.81 29.93
CA GLY A 369 -17.40 -32.32 30.63
C GLY A 369 -17.28 -33.80 31.01
N LEU A 370 -17.96 -34.18 32.09
CA LEU A 370 -18.11 -35.56 32.55
C LEU A 370 -18.41 -36.48 31.37
N ALA A 371 -17.69 -37.60 31.28
CA ALA A 371 -17.64 -38.58 30.19
C ALA A 371 -18.97 -39.33 29.90
N GLY A 372 -20.14 -38.71 30.10
CA GLY A 372 -21.44 -39.37 30.00
C GLY A 372 -22.60 -38.54 29.45
N VAL A 373 -22.41 -37.28 29.04
CA VAL A 373 -23.48 -36.51 28.38
C VAL A 373 -23.13 -36.36 26.90
N TYR A 374 -23.64 -37.30 26.12
CA TYR A 374 -23.53 -37.36 24.67
C TYR A 374 -24.10 -36.09 24.02
N TYR A 375 -23.26 -35.33 23.33
CA TYR A 375 -23.58 -34.99 21.94
C TYR A 375 -23.08 -36.19 21.12
N SER A 376 -23.91 -36.75 20.23
CA SER A 376 -23.62 -38.04 19.59
C SER A 376 -22.20 -38.09 19.01
N THR A 377 -21.55 -39.26 19.05
CA THR A 377 -20.24 -39.51 18.41
C THR A 377 -20.17 -39.03 16.96
N GLU A 378 -21.33 -38.85 16.33
CA GLU A 378 -21.53 -38.33 14.98
C GLU A 378 -21.03 -36.90 14.79
N ASN A 379 -21.02 -36.05 15.83
CA ASN A 379 -20.61 -34.64 15.73
C ASN A 379 -19.17 -34.38 16.21
N LYS A 380 -18.37 -35.43 16.44
CA LYS A 380 -16.97 -35.30 16.84
C LYS A 380 -16.11 -34.90 15.62
N LEU A 381 -15.21 -33.92 15.81
CA LEU A 381 -14.10 -33.66 14.90
C LEU A 381 -12.82 -34.24 15.49
N GLU A 382 -12.11 -35.03 14.69
CA GLU A 382 -10.85 -35.66 15.11
C GLU A 382 -9.64 -34.77 14.79
N ILE A 383 -9.74 -33.50 15.14
CA ILE A 383 -8.66 -32.52 15.00
C ILE A 383 -8.11 -32.24 16.40
N SER A 384 -6.86 -32.63 16.63
CA SER A 384 -6.18 -32.42 17.91
C SER A 384 -4.88 -31.64 17.80
N ASP A 385 -4.43 -31.35 16.59
CA ASP A 385 -3.15 -30.72 16.36
C ASP A 385 -3.30 -29.51 15.44
N ALA A 386 -2.97 -28.33 15.97
CA ALA A 386 -2.93 -27.08 15.20
C ALA A 386 -1.90 -27.14 14.08
N SER A 387 -0.81 -27.88 14.29
CA SER A 387 0.30 -28.01 13.34
C SER A 387 0.02 -29.03 12.23
N ASN A 388 -1.16 -29.66 12.22
CA ASN A 388 -1.54 -30.61 11.17
C ASN A 388 -2.82 -30.19 10.44
N ILE A 389 -2.81 -28.97 9.88
CA ILE A 389 -3.88 -28.39 9.05
C ILE A 389 -4.20 -29.24 7.80
N ALA A 390 -3.29 -30.13 7.40
CA ALA A 390 -3.53 -31.09 6.33
C ALA A 390 -4.65 -32.10 6.68
N LEU A 391 -4.89 -32.37 7.97
CA LEU A 391 -5.99 -33.22 8.43
C LEU A 391 -7.33 -32.49 8.53
N TRP A 392 -7.34 -31.16 8.41
CA TRP A 392 -8.56 -30.38 8.51
C TRP A 392 -9.34 -30.49 7.20
N SER A 393 -10.67 -30.48 7.29
CA SER A 393 -11.50 -30.43 6.09
C SER A 393 -11.17 -29.19 5.27
N LYS A 394 -11.20 -29.34 3.94
CA LYS A 394 -11.10 -28.22 2.97
C LYS A 394 -12.47 -27.63 2.62
N GLN A 395 -13.50 -27.97 3.39
CA GLN A 395 -14.87 -27.49 3.27
C GLN A 395 -15.41 -27.03 4.62
N GLY A 396 -16.45 -26.21 4.58
CA GLY A 396 -17.10 -25.66 5.77
C GLY A 396 -16.25 -24.60 6.46
N CYS A 397 -16.75 -24.06 7.57
CA CYS A 397 -16.13 -22.92 8.24
C CYS A 397 -14.73 -23.24 8.81
N ILE A 398 -14.38 -24.50 9.09
CA ILE A 398 -13.02 -24.82 9.57
C ILE A 398 -11.94 -24.65 8.50
N SER A 399 -12.33 -24.61 7.23
CA SER A 399 -11.43 -24.37 6.10
C SER A 399 -11.16 -22.88 5.85
N ASP A 400 -11.84 -22.00 6.58
CA ASP A 400 -11.78 -20.57 6.42
C ASP A 400 -10.61 -19.95 7.20
N PHE A 401 -9.64 -19.39 6.48
CA PHE A 401 -8.45 -18.68 7.00
C PHE A 401 -8.36 -17.24 6.47
N ALA A 402 -9.51 -16.67 6.08
CA ALA A 402 -9.61 -15.38 5.40
C ALA A 402 -10.00 -14.22 6.34
N GLY A 403 -9.70 -14.30 7.64
CA GLY A 403 -10.11 -13.29 8.62
C GLY A 403 -9.62 -11.86 8.30
N ASP A 404 -8.42 -11.73 7.72
CA ASP A 404 -7.88 -10.44 7.28
C ASP A 404 -8.72 -9.84 6.13
N ASP A 405 -9.02 -10.67 5.11
CA ASP A 405 -9.86 -10.29 3.98
C ASP A 405 -11.28 -9.93 4.42
N HIS A 406 -11.84 -10.68 5.37
CA HIS A 406 -13.17 -10.42 5.92
C HIS A 406 -13.26 -9.06 6.59
N ALA A 407 -12.15 -8.60 7.15
CA ALA A 407 -12.18 -7.45 8.00
C ALA A 407 -12.40 -6.13 7.21
N GLN A 408 -12.34 -6.15 5.87
CA GLN A 408 -12.79 -5.05 5.02
C GLN A 408 -14.32 -4.81 5.08
N TYR A 409 -15.11 -5.83 5.43
CA TYR A 409 -16.57 -5.74 5.48
C TYR A 409 -17.09 -5.15 6.81
N PHE A 410 -16.28 -5.16 7.87
CA PHE A 410 -16.66 -4.67 9.20
C PHE A 410 -16.41 -3.17 9.38
N THR A 411 -17.18 -2.35 8.66
CA THR A 411 -16.94 -0.90 8.52
C THR A 411 -17.58 -0.01 9.59
N SER A 412 -18.34 -0.57 10.53
CA SER A 412 -19.10 0.21 11.52
C SER A 412 -19.00 -0.36 12.94
N SER A 413 -18.64 0.48 13.90
CA SER A 413 -18.65 0.16 15.34
C SER A 413 -20.03 -0.21 15.87
N THR A 414 -21.08 0.30 15.24
CA THR A 414 -22.48 0.10 15.65
C THR A 414 -23.06 -1.15 15.02
N TYR A 415 -22.79 -1.37 13.73
CA TYR A 415 -23.37 -2.50 13.01
C TYR A 415 -22.52 -3.76 13.12
N TYR A 416 -21.19 -3.68 13.04
CA TYR A 416 -20.29 -4.84 13.04
C TYR A 416 -19.33 -4.76 14.23
N ALA A 417 -19.90 -4.71 15.43
CA ALA A 417 -19.14 -4.33 16.62
C ALA A 417 -17.92 -5.24 16.88
N ALA A 418 -18.06 -6.57 16.73
CA ALA A 418 -16.93 -7.49 16.92
C ALA A 418 -15.77 -7.23 15.94
N GLY A 419 -16.07 -7.17 14.63
CA GLY A 419 -15.07 -6.97 13.59
C GLY A 419 -14.46 -5.56 13.60
N TYR A 420 -15.29 -4.52 13.71
CA TYR A 420 -14.83 -3.15 13.70
C TYR A 420 -13.93 -2.83 14.90
N ASN A 421 -14.33 -3.29 16.09
CA ASN A 421 -13.52 -3.03 17.28
C ASN A 421 -12.24 -3.88 17.29
N SER A 422 -12.19 -5.04 16.63
CA SER A 422 -10.93 -5.76 16.46
C SER A 422 -9.87 -4.90 15.76
N ARG A 423 -10.27 -4.10 14.75
CA ARG A 423 -9.40 -3.15 14.05
C ARG A 423 -9.12 -1.85 14.84
N ASN A 424 -10.12 -1.32 15.54
CA ASN A 424 -10.08 0.06 16.06
C ASN A 424 -10.06 0.17 17.60
N GLY A 425 -10.16 -0.95 18.32
CA GLY A 425 -10.49 -0.99 19.75
C GLY A 425 -9.31 -0.84 20.73
N GLY A 426 -8.16 -0.31 20.28
CA GLY A 426 -7.10 0.13 21.19
C GLY A 426 -6.04 -0.90 21.58
N LEU A 427 -5.97 -2.05 20.89
CA LEU A 427 -4.69 -2.75 20.76
C LEU A 427 -3.79 -1.87 19.89
N ALA A 428 -2.46 -1.85 20.13
CA ALA A 428 -1.50 -0.96 19.45
C ALA A 428 -1.77 -0.85 17.93
N SER A 429 -1.44 0.30 17.31
CA SER A 429 -1.76 0.74 15.94
C SER A 429 -1.30 -0.19 14.80
N LEU A 430 -1.75 -1.43 14.84
CA LEU A 430 -1.44 -2.54 13.96
C LEU A 430 -2.75 -3.02 13.34
N ASN A 431 -2.66 -3.75 12.23
CA ASN A 431 -3.79 -4.24 11.45
C ASN A 431 -4.45 -5.49 12.10
N TRP A 432 -4.95 -5.35 13.32
CA TRP A 432 -5.70 -6.39 14.02
C TRP A 432 -7.06 -6.63 13.35
N TYR A 433 -7.51 -7.89 13.33
CA TYR A 433 -8.80 -8.29 12.77
C TYR A 433 -9.45 -9.41 13.59
N LEU A 434 -10.74 -9.63 13.34
CA LEU A 434 -11.50 -10.73 13.96
C LEU A 434 -11.12 -12.04 13.24
N PRO A 435 -10.55 -13.05 13.92
CA PRO A 435 -10.11 -14.28 13.28
C PRO A 435 -11.26 -14.99 12.59
N SER A 436 -11.03 -15.59 11.42
CA SER A 436 -11.96 -16.58 10.85
C SER A 436 -12.02 -17.84 11.73
N MET A 437 -12.97 -18.74 11.48
CA MET A 437 -13.14 -19.92 12.31
C MET A 437 -11.91 -20.82 12.27
N GLY A 438 -11.29 -21.02 11.10
CA GLY A 438 -10.03 -21.77 11.00
C GLY A 438 -8.91 -21.16 11.85
N GLU A 439 -8.73 -19.83 11.79
CA GLU A 439 -7.74 -19.12 12.59
C GLU A 439 -8.01 -19.22 14.10
N LEU A 440 -9.27 -19.03 14.51
CA LEU A 440 -9.69 -19.12 15.91
C LEU A 440 -9.47 -20.52 16.49
N LEU A 441 -9.74 -21.57 15.71
CA LEU A 441 -9.48 -22.96 16.11
C LEU A 441 -7.99 -23.25 16.22
N MET A 442 -7.14 -22.68 15.35
CA MET A 442 -5.69 -22.84 15.50
C MET A 442 -5.21 -22.23 16.81
N VAL A 443 -5.67 -21.01 17.17
CA VAL A 443 -5.34 -20.40 18.47
C VAL A 443 -5.75 -21.32 19.63
N TYR A 444 -6.98 -21.86 19.60
CA TYR A 444 -7.46 -22.80 20.62
C TYR A 444 -6.56 -24.03 20.75
N LEU A 445 -6.24 -24.67 19.62
CA LEU A 445 -5.44 -25.89 19.59
C LEU A 445 -4.00 -25.64 20.06
N GLN A 446 -3.41 -24.48 19.73
CA GLN A 446 -2.11 -24.08 20.25
C GLN A 446 -2.14 -23.90 21.77
N GLU A 447 -3.21 -23.34 22.34
CA GLU A 447 -3.38 -23.29 23.79
C GLU A 447 -3.54 -24.70 24.40
N LYS A 448 -4.37 -25.57 23.81
CA LYS A 448 -4.62 -26.91 24.34
C LYS A 448 -3.42 -27.84 24.26
N ASN A 449 -2.61 -27.70 23.21
CA ASN A 449 -1.34 -28.42 23.08
C ASN A 449 -0.22 -27.78 23.93
N GLY A 450 -0.55 -26.70 24.65
CA GLY A 450 0.37 -26.01 25.53
C GLY A 450 1.48 -25.30 24.79
N VAL A 451 1.34 -25.02 23.48
CA VAL A 451 2.33 -24.28 22.68
C VAL A 451 2.35 -22.81 23.10
N ILE A 452 1.15 -22.21 23.24
CA ILE A 452 0.95 -20.87 23.78
C ILE A 452 0.18 -20.95 25.09
N SER A 453 0.60 -20.21 26.12
CA SER A 453 -0.15 -20.09 27.38
C SER A 453 0.47 -19.01 28.27
N HIS A 454 -0.29 -18.49 29.23
CA HIS A 454 0.22 -17.59 30.26
C HIS A 454 1.45 -18.16 30.99
N ALA A 455 1.49 -19.48 31.21
CA ALA A 455 2.61 -20.14 31.88
C ALA A 455 3.90 -20.15 31.04
N LYS A 456 3.79 -20.11 29.70
CA LYS A 456 4.93 -20.04 28.78
C LYS A 456 5.26 -18.62 28.37
N GLN A 457 4.24 -17.78 28.21
CA GLN A 457 4.33 -16.39 27.82
C GLN A 457 3.57 -15.52 28.83
N SER A 458 4.27 -14.98 29.82
CA SER A 458 3.63 -14.29 30.96
C SER A 458 2.75 -13.08 30.59
N PRO A 459 2.98 -12.30 29.51
CA PRO A 459 2.04 -11.23 29.12
C PRO A 459 0.73 -11.77 28.53
N TYR A 460 0.72 -13.01 28.03
CA TYR A 460 -0.44 -13.62 27.40
C TYR A 460 -1.46 -14.03 28.46
N ILE A 461 -2.71 -13.63 28.27
CA ILE A 461 -3.86 -14.04 29.07
C ILE A 461 -4.57 -15.15 28.30
N ASN A 462 -4.57 -16.35 28.88
CA ASN A 462 -5.28 -17.50 28.33
C ASN A 462 -6.73 -17.12 27.99
N LEU A 463 -7.23 -17.67 26.89
CA LEU A 463 -8.64 -17.55 26.52
C LEU A 463 -9.52 -18.09 27.66
N SER A 464 -10.58 -17.35 27.97
CA SER A 464 -11.51 -17.72 29.03
C SER A 464 -12.36 -18.92 28.61
N ASP A 465 -12.86 -19.70 29.57
CA ASP A 465 -13.81 -20.80 29.31
C ASP A 465 -15.20 -20.21 28.94
N GLN A 466 -15.28 -19.51 27.81
CA GLN A 466 -16.45 -18.80 27.27
C GLN A 466 -16.53 -18.96 25.74
N SER A 467 -17.56 -18.39 25.11
CA SER A 467 -17.69 -18.36 23.65
C SER A 467 -17.00 -17.16 23.03
N TYR A 468 -16.40 -17.38 21.86
CA TYR A 468 -15.69 -16.40 21.05
C TYR A 468 -16.27 -16.33 19.65
N TRP A 469 -16.38 -15.11 19.11
CA TRP A 469 -16.76 -14.89 17.72
C TRP A 469 -15.62 -15.22 16.77
N SER A 470 -15.96 -15.80 15.62
CA SER A 470 -15.13 -15.73 14.41
C SER A 470 -15.70 -14.73 13.41
N SER A 471 -14.95 -14.37 12.38
CA SER A 471 -15.43 -13.60 11.23
C SER A 471 -16.14 -14.43 10.16
N SER A 472 -16.18 -15.76 10.30
CA SER A 472 -16.85 -16.65 9.35
C SER A 472 -18.37 -16.51 9.46
N GLU A 473 -19.02 -16.31 8.33
CA GLU A 473 -20.47 -16.16 8.24
C GLU A 473 -21.16 -17.51 7.99
N TYR A 474 -22.36 -17.69 8.53
CA TYR A 474 -23.18 -18.89 8.29
C TYR A 474 -24.34 -18.57 7.33
N ASP A 475 -25.06 -17.49 7.63
CA ASP A 475 -26.12 -16.91 6.81
C ASP A 475 -26.39 -15.45 7.23
N ASP A 476 -27.43 -14.82 6.68
CA ASP A 476 -27.85 -13.45 6.99
C ASP A 476 -28.06 -13.17 8.48
N SER A 477 -28.43 -14.17 9.27
CA SER A 477 -28.82 -14.06 10.68
C SER A 477 -27.82 -14.67 11.66
N HIS A 478 -26.94 -15.57 11.20
CA HIS A 478 -26.00 -16.31 12.03
C HIS A 478 -24.55 -16.11 11.58
N ALA A 479 -23.67 -16.07 12.58
CA ALA A 479 -22.23 -16.17 12.38
C ALA A 479 -21.70 -17.37 13.17
N TRP A 480 -20.52 -17.84 12.79
CA TRP A 480 -19.87 -18.94 13.51
C TRP A 480 -19.23 -18.45 14.81
N ALA A 481 -19.43 -19.23 15.86
CA ALA A 481 -18.83 -19.04 17.17
C ALA A 481 -18.20 -20.34 17.66
N PHE A 482 -17.23 -20.20 18.56
CA PHE A 482 -16.57 -21.33 19.20
C PHE A 482 -16.61 -21.21 20.72
N SER A 483 -17.03 -22.29 21.39
CA SER A 483 -17.07 -22.36 22.84
C SER A 483 -15.80 -23.00 23.39
N TYR A 484 -15.00 -22.25 24.15
CA TYR A 484 -13.79 -22.78 24.79
C TYR A 484 -14.11 -23.73 25.95
N THR A 485 -15.28 -23.58 26.57
CA THR A 485 -15.78 -24.48 27.64
C THR A 485 -16.06 -25.88 27.11
N SER A 486 -16.81 -25.96 26.00
CA SER A 486 -17.31 -27.22 25.47
C SER A 486 -16.56 -27.71 24.21
N ALA A 487 -15.60 -26.94 23.73
CA ALA A 487 -14.89 -27.18 22.48
C ALA A 487 -15.83 -27.29 21.26
N ASN A 488 -16.98 -26.60 21.32
CA ASN A 488 -18.06 -26.67 20.34
C ASN A 488 -17.94 -25.56 19.28
N ILE A 489 -18.11 -25.94 18.01
CA ILE A 489 -18.25 -25.06 16.86
C ILE A 489 -19.74 -25.01 16.48
N PHE A 490 -20.34 -23.83 16.51
CA PHE A 490 -21.78 -23.67 16.31
C PHE A 490 -22.12 -22.33 15.64
N ALA A 491 -23.22 -22.33 14.88
CA ALA A 491 -23.80 -21.10 14.34
C ALA A 491 -24.63 -20.40 15.44
N CYS A 492 -24.48 -19.08 15.57
CA CYS A 492 -25.14 -18.29 16.60
C CYS A 492 -25.70 -16.99 16.01
N TYR A 493 -26.82 -16.51 16.54
CA TYR A 493 -27.42 -15.24 16.11
C TYR A 493 -26.40 -14.11 16.21
N LYS A 494 -26.22 -13.35 15.13
CA LYS A 494 -25.28 -12.23 15.05
C LYS A 494 -25.51 -11.16 16.12
N THR A 495 -26.75 -11.05 16.61
CA THR A 495 -27.18 -10.11 17.65
C THR A 495 -26.84 -10.54 19.08
N SER A 496 -26.42 -11.80 19.27
CA SER A 496 -25.90 -12.31 20.54
C SER A 496 -24.55 -11.68 20.87
N THR A 497 -24.12 -11.77 22.13
CA THR A 497 -22.84 -11.18 22.55
C THR A 497 -21.84 -12.24 23.01
N HIS A 498 -20.64 -12.23 22.43
CA HIS A 498 -19.54 -13.14 22.76
C HIS A 498 -18.21 -12.37 22.87
N ASN A 499 -17.17 -13.07 23.34
CA ASN A 499 -15.83 -12.50 23.44
C ASN A 499 -15.18 -12.36 22.05
N VAL A 500 -14.16 -11.50 22.00
CA VAL A 500 -13.37 -11.23 20.81
C VAL A 500 -11.90 -11.26 21.20
N ARG A 501 -11.15 -12.15 20.57
CA ARG A 501 -9.69 -12.22 20.63
C ARG A 501 -9.13 -11.89 19.24
N PRO A 502 -8.67 -10.65 19.01
CA PRO A 502 -8.13 -10.27 17.72
C PRO A 502 -6.85 -11.01 17.35
N VAL A 503 -6.62 -11.16 16.06
CA VAL A 503 -5.37 -11.67 15.48
C VAL A 503 -4.85 -10.69 14.41
N LEU A 504 -3.60 -10.81 14.00
CA LEU A 504 -3.02 -10.06 12.87
C LEU A 504 -2.09 -10.94 12.03
N LYS A 505 -1.78 -10.48 10.81
CA LYS A 505 -0.70 -11.01 9.96
C LYS A 505 0.45 -9.99 9.86
N PHE A 506 1.69 -10.45 9.79
CA PHE A 506 2.90 -9.61 9.73
C PHE A 506 3.90 -10.06 8.65
#